data_AF-A0A847LRA2-F1
#
_entry.id   AF-A0A847LRA2-F1
#
_cell.length_a   1.000
_cell.length_b   1.000
_cell.length_c   1.000
_cell.angle_alpha   90.00
_cell.angle_beta   90.00
_cell.angle_gamma   90.00
#
_symmetry.space_group_name_H-M   'P 1'
#
loop_
_entity.id
_entity.type
_entity.pdbx_description
1 polymer ?
#
loop_
_entity_poly.entity_id
_entity_poly.type
_entity_poly.pdbx_seq_one_letter_code
_entity_poly.pdbx_strand_id
1 'polypeptide(L)'
;MQKNDEPVVVEAAATNTKRVWMHTDYVDWWATDPNVSATIHYFGGSSQTTWPGVEMKYDSKNELHYYDVPIDTTKVVFARARRSDNHVWNQTVDIQLETYTNEYRYEIWNETVWEDNNKYEAVAFTPKTTTVVTNLADSIDTREKACSEASANNAVNTYNAMSTFEQSQFNSLELEGGVTGLQRLNYLRNFYNIPTPLRAPDLSNSRRDDNAQAVFALTIGGAGLLLLGGYSYMNLKKKD
;
A
#
# COMPACT_ATOMS: atom_id res chain seq x y z
N MET A 1 -35.52 21.51 -15.50
CA MET A 1 -34.06 21.49 -15.70
C MET A 1 -33.48 20.61 -14.61
N GLN A 2 -33.05 19.41 -14.98
CA GLN A 2 -32.47 18.42 -14.08
C GLN A 2 -31.01 18.83 -13.87
N LYS A 3 -30.62 19.01 -12.60
CA LYS A 3 -29.23 19.30 -12.23
C LYS A 3 -28.48 17.99 -12.45
N ASN A 4 -27.61 17.96 -13.46
CA ASN A 4 -26.73 16.83 -13.70
C ASN A 4 -25.79 16.73 -12.48
N ASP A 5 -25.97 15.69 -11.67
CA ASP A 5 -24.94 15.27 -10.72
C ASP A 5 -23.80 14.71 -11.58
N GLU A 6 -22.79 15.54 -11.83
CA GLU A 6 -21.55 15.07 -12.42
C GLU A 6 -20.98 13.97 -11.51
N PRO A 7 -20.64 12.79 -12.05
CA PRO A 7 -19.98 11.77 -11.24
C PRO A 7 -18.69 12.37 -10.70
N VAL A 8 -18.49 12.29 -9.39
CA VAL A 8 -17.22 12.65 -8.75
C VAL A 8 -16.14 11.80 -9.40
N VAL A 9 -15.42 12.37 -10.36
CA VAL A 9 -14.24 11.76 -10.95
C VAL A 9 -13.18 11.83 -9.87
N VAL A 10 -13.02 10.74 -9.13
CA VAL A 10 -11.89 10.58 -8.21
C VAL A 10 -10.65 10.48 -9.10
N GLU A 11 -9.95 11.60 -9.25
CA GLU A 11 -8.68 11.69 -9.97
C GLU A 11 -7.74 10.58 -9.53
N ALA A 12 -6.97 10.09 -10.49
CA ALA A 12 -6.14 8.95 -10.25
C ALA A 12 -4.96 9.22 -9.34
N ALA A 13 -4.64 8.27 -8.44
CA ALA A 13 -3.27 8.18 -7.95
C ALA A 13 -2.39 7.96 -9.19
N ALA A 14 -1.74 9.02 -9.64
CA ALA A 14 -1.24 9.17 -11.01
C ALA A 14 0.06 8.40 -11.30
N THR A 15 0.62 7.66 -10.33
CA THR A 15 1.97 7.10 -10.42
C THR A 15 2.09 5.82 -9.60
N ASN A 16 2.63 4.76 -10.21
CA ASN A 16 3.07 3.58 -9.48
C ASN A 16 4.15 3.98 -8.47
N THR A 17 3.99 3.52 -7.23
CA THR A 17 4.91 3.83 -6.14
C THR A 17 5.52 2.56 -5.55
N LYS A 18 6.62 2.71 -4.83
CA LYS A 18 7.14 1.72 -3.89
C LYS A 18 7.23 2.32 -2.50
N ARG A 19 6.99 1.50 -1.48
CA ARG A 19 7.05 1.94 -0.09
C ARG A 19 8.46 1.79 0.43
N VAL A 20 8.94 2.82 1.10
CA VAL A 20 10.19 2.82 1.84
C VAL A 20 9.87 2.85 3.32
N TRP A 21 10.40 1.90 4.07
CA TRP A 21 10.17 1.73 5.50
C TRP A 21 11.39 2.17 6.31
N MET A 22 11.16 2.97 7.34
CA MET A 22 12.18 3.42 8.27
C MET A 22 11.82 2.93 9.68
N HIS A 23 12.79 2.27 10.31
CA HIS A 23 12.70 1.77 11.67
C HIS A 23 13.60 2.61 12.56
N THR A 24 12.99 3.25 13.57
CA THR A 24 13.67 4.27 14.38
C THR A 24 14.14 3.75 15.74
N ASP A 25 14.10 2.45 16.05
CA ASP A 25 14.40 1.98 17.42
C ASP A 25 15.76 2.43 17.98
N TYR A 26 16.81 2.54 17.16
CA TYR A 26 18.14 3.01 17.60
C TYR A 26 18.30 4.54 17.51
N VAL A 27 17.26 5.23 17.03
CA VAL A 27 17.17 6.69 16.85
C VAL A 27 15.77 7.22 17.19
N ASP A 28 15.14 6.68 18.23
CA ASP A 28 13.74 6.94 18.59
C ASP A 28 13.42 8.45 18.79
N TRP A 29 14.42 9.20 19.25
CA TRP A 29 14.45 10.66 19.36
C TRP A 29 14.32 11.42 18.01
N TRP A 30 14.37 10.73 16.88
CA TRP A 30 14.04 11.30 15.55
C TRP A 30 12.55 11.60 15.38
N ALA A 31 11.69 10.83 16.03
CA ALA A 31 10.24 10.86 15.81
C ALA A 31 9.40 11.15 17.06
N THR A 32 10.03 11.17 18.24
CA THR A 32 9.32 11.37 19.53
C THR A 32 9.20 12.83 19.97
N ASP A 33 10.06 13.73 19.49
CA ASP A 33 9.97 15.17 19.80
C ASP A 33 8.95 15.88 18.89
N PRO A 34 7.94 16.57 19.44
CA PRO A 34 6.87 17.20 18.66
C PRO A 34 7.34 18.33 17.74
N ASN A 35 8.54 18.90 17.97
CA ASN A 35 9.09 19.98 17.14
C ASN A 35 9.89 19.46 15.94
N VAL A 36 10.07 18.15 15.84
CA VAL A 36 10.77 17.50 14.73
C VAL A 36 9.90 16.51 14.01
N SER A 37 10.34 16.21 12.79
CA SER A 37 9.82 15.13 11.98
C SER A 37 10.98 14.30 11.46
N ALA A 38 10.76 12.98 11.41
CA ALA A 38 11.48 12.15 10.48
C ALA A 38 11.03 12.47 9.06
N THR A 39 11.98 12.78 8.20
CA THR A 39 11.78 13.20 6.82
C THR A 39 12.54 12.28 5.88
N ILE A 40 12.07 12.16 4.65
CA ILE A 40 12.71 11.42 3.57
C ILE A 40 12.94 12.34 2.38
N HIS A 41 14.20 12.52 2.02
CA HIS A 41 14.58 13.07 0.74
C HIS A 41 14.76 11.93 -0.26
N TYR A 42 14.12 12.00 -1.43
CA TYR A 42 14.25 10.98 -2.46
C TYR A 42 14.65 11.61 -3.79
N PHE A 43 15.47 10.89 -4.57
CA PHE A 43 16.03 11.38 -5.84
C PHE A 43 16.54 10.24 -6.74
N GLY A 44 17.05 10.61 -7.92
CA GLY A 44 17.63 9.68 -8.87
C GLY A 44 16.62 8.88 -9.71
N GLY A 45 15.38 9.36 -9.82
CA GLY A 45 14.33 8.84 -10.69
C GLY A 45 13.59 9.97 -11.42
N SER A 46 12.34 9.71 -11.83
CA SER A 46 11.46 10.64 -12.55
C SER A 46 11.09 11.90 -11.77
N SER A 47 11.18 11.84 -10.43
CA SER A 47 10.96 12.99 -9.57
C SER A 47 11.85 12.94 -8.33
N GLN A 48 11.97 14.09 -7.67
CA GLN A 48 12.77 14.26 -6.46
C GLN A 48 12.13 15.30 -5.55
N THR A 49 12.43 15.23 -4.26
CA THR A 49 12.04 16.27 -3.30
C THR A 49 13.10 17.36 -3.19
N THR A 50 12.76 18.49 -2.57
CA THR A 50 13.76 19.46 -2.11
C THR A 50 14.22 19.07 -0.72
N TRP A 51 15.52 19.18 -0.42
CA TRP A 51 16.07 18.94 0.91
C TRP A 51 15.37 19.78 2.00
N PRO A 52 15.01 19.22 3.18
CA PRO A 52 15.31 17.88 3.72
C PRO A 52 14.35 16.77 3.29
N GLY A 53 13.47 17.07 2.34
CA GLY A 53 12.50 16.13 1.82
C GLY A 53 11.12 16.37 2.40
N VAL A 54 10.38 15.27 2.54
CA VAL A 54 8.98 15.27 2.98
C VAL A 54 8.84 14.48 4.28
N GLU A 55 7.90 14.89 5.13
CA GLU A 55 7.62 14.17 6.36
C GLU A 55 7.11 12.75 6.07
N MET A 56 7.66 11.78 6.82
CA MET A 56 7.25 10.39 6.75
C MET A 56 5.97 10.16 7.55
N LYS A 57 5.11 9.28 7.06
CA LYS A 57 3.91 8.82 7.77
C LYS A 57 4.30 7.75 8.78
N TYR A 58 3.45 7.51 9.79
CA TYR A 58 3.62 6.40 10.72
C TYR A 58 2.53 5.34 10.51
N ASP A 59 2.92 4.08 10.38
CA ASP A 59 2.01 2.93 10.31
C ASP A 59 1.98 2.23 11.66
N SER A 60 0.84 2.31 12.35
CA SER A 60 0.69 1.74 13.69
C SER A 60 0.56 0.22 13.73
N LYS A 61 0.29 -0.45 12.60
CA LYS A 61 0.25 -1.92 12.55
C LYS A 61 1.65 -2.51 12.49
N ASN A 62 2.52 -1.86 11.73
CA ASN A 62 3.91 -2.24 11.52
C ASN A 62 4.85 -1.59 12.55
N GLU A 63 4.41 -0.52 13.20
CA GLU A 63 5.21 0.28 14.14
C GLU A 63 6.42 0.93 13.45
N LEU A 64 6.22 1.37 12.20
CA LEU A 64 7.28 1.93 11.34
C LEU A 64 6.87 3.26 10.73
N HIS A 65 7.88 4.08 10.45
CA HIS A 65 7.70 5.22 9.56
C HIS A 65 7.77 4.76 8.10
N TYR A 66 7.00 5.38 7.23
CA TYR A 66 7.01 5.05 5.81
C TYR A 66 6.73 6.25 4.91
N TYR A 67 7.13 6.10 3.66
CA TYR A 67 6.68 6.97 2.57
C TYR A 67 6.63 6.19 1.27
N ASP A 68 5.67 6.56 0.42
CA ASP A 68 5.53 6.01 -0.93
C ASP A 68 6.26 6.92 -1.91
N VAL A 69 7.34 6.41 -2.51
CA VAL A 69 8.14 7.13 -3.50
C VAL A 69 7.81 6.62 -4.91
N PRO A 70 8.04 7.40 -5.97
CA PRO A 70 7.93 6.90 -7.34
C PRO A 70 8.70 5.60 -7.53
N ILE A 71 8.14 4.66 -8.30
CA ILE A 71 8.69 3.31 -8.49
C ILE A 71 10.16 3.32 -8.97
N ASP A 72 10.53 4.32 -9.77
CA ASP A 72 11.86 4.49 -10.37
C ASP A 72 12.84 5.30 -9.52
N THR A 73 12.47 5.65 -8.28
CA THR A 73 13.38 6.26 -7.31
C THR A 73 14.55 5.33 -7.01
N THR A 74 15.78 5.83 -7.13
CA THR A 74 16.98 5.01 -6.91
C THR A 74 17.68 5.31 -5.59
N LYS A 75 17.44 6.47 -4.98
CA LYS A 75 18.12 6.90 -3.76
C LYS A 75 17.21 7.62 -2.78
N VAL A 76 17.52 7.46 -1.49
CA VAL A 76 16.89 8.23 -0.40
C VAL A 76 17.91 8.65 0.65
N VAL A 77 17.56 9.68 1.41
CA VAL A 77 18.23 10.08 2.65
C VAL A 77 17.14 10.29 3.69
N PHE A 78 17.27 9.66 4.86
CA PHE A 78 16.42 9.97 5.99
C PHE A 78 17.04 11.09 6.81
N ALA A 79 16.23 12.04 7.27
CA ALA A 79 16.70 13.15 8.08
C ALA A 79 15.74 13.47 9.23
N ARG A 80 16.31 13.89 10.36
CA ARG A 80 15.59 14.55 11.45
C ARG A 80 15.62 16.06 11.19
N ALA A 81 14.47 16.60 10.82
CA ALA A 81 14.33 18.03 10.52
C ALA A 81 13.40 18.71 11.51
N ARG A 82 13.73 19.95 11.86
CA ARG A 82 12.85 20.82 12.64
C ARG A 82 11.67 21.27 11.77
N ARG A 83 10.45 21.08 12.27
CA ARG A 83 9.21 21.36 11.52
C ARG A 83 9.03 22.84 11.15
N SER A 84 9.55 23.75 11.97
CA SER A 84 9.31 25.19 11.81
C SER A 84 10.05 25.81 10.62
N ASP A 85 11.22 25.27 10.27
CA ASP A 85 12.13 25.90 9.31
C ASP A 85 13.00 24.90 8.52
N ASN A 86 12.69 23.61 8.63
CA ASN A 86 13.37 22.52 7.92
C ASN A 86 14.87 22.39 8.21
N HIS A 87 15.36 22.96 9.31
CA HIS A 87 16.75 22.79 9.70
C HIS A 87 17.02 21.33 10.09
N VAL A 88 18.05 20.72 9.49
CA VAL A 88 18.39 19.31 9.72
C VAL A 88 19.39 19.18 10.85
N TRP A 89 19.06 18.34 11.82
CA TRP A 89 19.93 18.04 12.95
C TRP A 89 20.74 16.76 12.74
N ASN A 90 20.16 15.77 12.06
CA ASN A 90 20.81 14.50 11.77
C ASN A 90 20.27 13.91 10.47
N GLN A 91 21.09 13.12 9.80
CA GLN A 91 20.73 12.47 8.55
C GLN A 91 21.44 11.14 8.39
N THR A 92 20.94 10.30 7.51
CA THR A 92 21.72 9.16 6.99
C THR A 92 22.62 9.60 5.85
N VAL A 93 23.58 8.76 5.47
CA VAL A 93 24.18 8.84 4.14
C VAL A 93 23.15 8.53 3.04
N ASP A 94 23.54 8.75 1.78
CA ASP A 94 22.80 8.26 0.60
C ASP A 94 22.52 6.75 0.74
N ILE A 95 21.25 6.40 0.73
CA ILE A 95 20.78 5.02 0.72
C ILE A 95 20.41 4.67 -0.71
N GLN A 96 21.09 3.68 -1.28
CA GLN A 96 20.67 3.10 -2.55
C GLN A 96 19.41 2.25 -2.32
N LEU A 97 18.32 2.58 -3.02
CA LEU A 97 17.10 1.78 -2.99
C LEU A 97 17.22 0.63 -3.98
N GLU A 98 17.06 -0.58 -3.45
CA GLU A 98 16.85 -1.77 -4.27
C GLU A 98 15.46 -1.77 -4.92
N THR A 99 15.23 -2.68 -5.86
CA THR A 99 13.91 -2.85 -6.50
C THR A 99 12.84 -3.34 -5.50
N TYR A 100 13.24 -4.00 -4.41
CA TYR A 100 12.33 -4.69 -3.47
C TYR A 100 12.10 -3.95 -2.15
N THR A 101 11.97 -2.62 -2.17
CA THR A 101 11.85 -1.81 -0.93
C THR A 101 10.65 -2.16 -0.03
N ASN A 102 9.64 -2.86 -0.55
CA ASN A 102 8.44 -3.22 0.20
C ASN A 102 8.67 -4.34 1.25
N GLU A 103 9.75 -5.12 1.12
CA GLU A 103 10.08 -6.28 1.98
C GLU A 103 11.24 -6.01 2.93
N TYR A 104 11.79 -4.80 2.87
CA TYR A 104 12.91 -4.38 3.71
C TYR A 104 12.54 -3.12 4.47
N ARG A 105 12.98 -3.07 5.72
CA ARG A 105 13.00 -1.84 6.51
C ARG A 105 14.43 -1.37 6.69
N TYR A 106 14.61 -0.07 6.70
CA TYR A 106 15.89 0.54 6.98
C TYR A 106 15.98 0.83 8.48
N GLU A 107 16.85 0.09 9.16
CA GLU A 107 17.18 0.32 10.56
C GLU A 107 18.29 1.37 10.60
N ILE A 108 18.01 2.52 11.23
CA ILE A 108 18.96 3.63 11.33
C ILE A 108 19.66 3.56 12.67
N TRP A 109 20.98 3.61 12.67
CA TRP A 109 21.82 3.51 13.86
C TRP A 109 22.61 4.79 14.06
N ASN A 110 22.65 5.26 15.31
CA ASN A 110 23.56 6.34 15.71
C ASN A 110 24.91 5.73 16.08
N GLU A 111 25.95 5.98 15.28
CA GLU A 111 27.32 5.68 15.69
C GLU A 111 27.89 6.93 16.35
N THR A 112 28.07 6.89 17.67
CA THR A 112 28.62 8.00 18.48
C THR A 112 30.06 8.35 18.15
N VAL A 113 30.67 7.72 17.15
CA VAL A 113 32.11 7.67 17.03
C VAL A 113 32.63 8.82 16.16
N TRP A 114 32.04 9.18 15.02
CA TRP A 114 32.55 10.28 14.17
C TRP A 114 31.46 10.90 13.27
N GLU A 115 31.19 12.19 13.46
CA GLU A 115 30.62 13.19 12.52
C GLU A 115 29.39 12.81 11.63
N ASP A 116 28.24 13.36 12.04
CA ASP A 116 27.06 13.81 11.27
C ASP A 116 26.25 12.85 10.39
N ASN A 117 26.67 11.61 10.16
CA ASN A 117 25.89 10.67 9.36
C ASN A 117 25.57 9.36 10.10
N ASN A 118 24.28 9.04 10.21
CA ASN A 118 23.83 7.76 10.75
C ASN A 118 24.05 6.63 9.73
N LYS A 119 24.47 5.47 10.24
CA LYS A 119 24.53 4.21 9.47
C LYS A 119 23.12 3.65 9.27
N TYR A 120 22.95 2.86 8.23
CA TYR A 120 21.72 2.11 8.01
C TYR A 120 22.02 0.64 7.70
N GLU A 121 21.05 -0.22 8.00
CA GLU A 121 21.00 -1.59 7.51
C GLU A 121 19.62 -1.87 6.92
N ALA A 122 19.58 -2.55 5.76
CA ALA A 122 18.33 -3.02 5.17
C ALA A 122 18.00 -4.40 5.75
N VAL A 123 16.99 -4.47 6.60
CA VAL A 123 16.57 -5.70 7.29
C VAL A 123 15.28 -6.21 6.67
N ALA A 124 15.30 -7.47 6.22
CA ALA A 124 14.12 -8.12 5.67
C ALA A 124 13.02 -8.23 6.74
N PHE A 125 11.78 -7.95 6.35
CA PHE A 125 10.63 -8.12 7.23
C PHE A 125 9.35 -8.40 6.42
N THR A 126 8.35 -8.98 7.08
CA THR A 126 7.03 -9.18 6.48
C THR A 126 6.09 -8.08 6.99
N PRO A 127 5.68 -7.12 6.14
CA PRO A 127 4.72 -6.10 6.54
C PRO A 127 3.37 -6.73 6.89
N LYS A 128 2.77 -6.29 7.99
CA LYS A 128 1.38 -6.61 8.32
C LYS A 128 0.44 -5.89 7.36
N THR A 129 -0.73 -6.48 7.12
CA THR A 129 -1.83 -5.85 6.39
C THR A 129 -2.20 -4.53 7.04
N THR A 130 -2.21 -3.45 6.24
CA THR A 130 -2.56 -2.12 6.76
C THR A 130 -4.04 -2.04 7.14
N THR A 131 -4.38 -1.13 8.05
CA THR A 131 -5.77 -0.84 8.41
C THR A 131 -6.62 -0.44 7.21
N VAL A 132 -6.04 0.28 6.24
CA VAL A 132 -6.73 0.69 5.01
C VAL A 132 -7.15 -0.53 4.17
N VAL A 133 -6.27 -1.52 4.04
CA VAL A 133 -6.58 -2.78 3.34
C VAL A 133 -7.61 -3.61 4.09
N THR A 134 -7.45 -3.77 5.41
CA THR A 134 -8.42 -4.49 6.25
C THR A 134 -9.82 -3.85 6.16
N ASN A 135 -9.92 -2.53 6.24
CA ASN A 135 -11.21 -1.84 6.14
C ASN A 135 -11.90 -2.05 4.78
N LEU A 136 -11.14 -2.05 3.67
CA LEU A 136 -11.73 -2.36 2.36
C LEU A 136 -12.19 -3.82 2.30
N ALA A 137 -11.34 -4.76 2.73
CA ALA A 137 -11.67 -6.18 2.78
C ALA A 137 -12.98 -6.41 3.54
N ASP A 138 -13.04 -5.89 4.78
CA ASP A 138 -14.21 -6.00 5.65
C ASP A 138 -15.48 -5.41 5.05
N SER A 139 -15.37 -4.42 4.15
CA SER A 139 -16.52 -3.77 3.50
C SER A 139 -17.17 -4.63 2.41
N ILE A 140 -16.48 -5.65 1.89
CA ILE A 140 -16.97 -6.51 0.80
C ILE A 140 -16.85 -8.02 1.08
N ASP A 141 -16.44 -8.38 2.29
CA ASP A 141 -16.10 -9.76 2.65
C ASP A 141 -17.32 -10.69 2.58
N THR A 142 -18.47 -10.22 3.05
CA THR A 142 -19.72 -11.00 3.02
C THR A 142 -20.68 -10.53 1.94
N ARG A 143 -21.62 -11.42 1.56
CA ARG A 143 -22.67 -11.10 0.58
C ARG A 143 -23.51 -9.92 1.02
N GLU A 144 -23.86 -9.84 2.30
CA GLU A 144 -24.68 -8.77 2.88
C GLU A 144 -23.98 -7.41 2.76
N LYS A 145 -22.67 -7.36 3.01
CA LYS A 145 -21.91 -6.11 2.93
C LYS A 145 -21.71 -5.63 1.48
N ALA A 146 -21.62 -6.58 0.54
CA ALA A 146 -21.47 -6.31 -0.88
C ALA A 146 -22.79 -6.28 -1.69
N CYS A 147 -23.95 -6.22 -1.03
CA CYS A 147 -25.26 -6.40 -1.67
C CYS A 147 -25.85 -5.17 -2.38
N SER A 148 -25.08 -4.09 -2.58
CA SER A 148 -25.54 -2.91 -3.30
C SER A 148 -24.53 -2.36 -4.31
N GLU A 149 -25.05 -1.75 -5.38
CA GLU A 149 -24.26 -1.02 -6.36
C GLU A 149 -23.47 0.13 -5.70
N ALA A 150 -24.06 0.82 -4.72
CA ALA A 150 -23.40 1.89 -3.98
C ALA A 150 -22.19 1.38 -3.19
N SER A 151 -22.33 0.24 -2.49
CA SER A 151 -21.22 -0.40 -1.77
C SER A 151 -20.11 -0.82 -2.72
N ALA A 152 -20.47 -1.43 -3.85
CA ALA A 152 -19.50 -1.88 -4.86
C ALA A 152 -18.76 -0.70 -5.51
N ASN A 153 -19.47 0.39 -5.85
CA ASN A 153 -18.86 1.62 -6.35
C ASN A 153 -17.90 2.23 -5.32
N ASN A 154 -18.31 2.27 -4.04
CA ASN A 154 -17.44 2.78 -2.99
C ASN A 154 -16.18 1.92 -2.81
N ALA A 155 -16.29 0.59 -2.89
CA ALA A 155 -15.15 -0.31 -2.83
C ALA A 155 -14.18 -0.11 -3.99
N VAL A 156 -14.70 0.05 -5.22
CA VAL A 156 -13.89 0.35 -6.42
C VAL A 156 -13.15 1.69 -6.27
N ASN A 157 -13.85 2.73 -5.81
CA ASN A 157 -13.25 4.04 -5.58
C ASN A 157 -12.19 4.01 -4.48
N THR A 158 -12.47 3.29 -3.39
CA THR A 158 -11.53 3.11 -2.28
C THR A 158 -10.27 2.38 -2.75
N TYR A 159 -10.41 1.26 -3.47
CA TYR A 159 -9.29 0.54 -4.06
C TYR A 159 -8.44 1.43 -4.98
N ASN A 160 -9.09 2.20 -5.86
CA ASN A 160 -8.40 3.07 -6.79
C ASN A 160 -7.66 4.23 -6.09
N ALA A 161 -8.11 4.65 -4.91
CA ALA A 161 -7.46 5.70 -4.11
C ALA A 161 -6.29 5.19 -3.25
N MET A 162 -6.12 3.88 -3.10
CA MET A 162 -4.99 3.26 -2.38
C MET A 162 -3.66 3.46 -3.11
N SER A 163 -2.54 3.41 -2.37
CA SER A 163 -1.22 3.35 -3.00
C SER A 163 -0.97 1.98 -3.64
N THR A 164 0.07 1.87 -4.45
CA THR A 164 0.52 0.59 -5.03
C THR A 164 0.79 -0.47 -3.96
N PHE A 165 1.27 -0.08 -2.78
CA PHE A 165 1.55 -1.00 -1.67
C PHE A 165 0.26 -1.61 -1.13
N GLU A 166 -0.74 -0.78 -0.79
CA GLU A 166 -2.02 -1.28 -0.29
C GLU A 166 -2.81 -2.06 -1.37
N GLN A 167 -2.77 -1.62 -2.63
CA GLN A 167 -3.40 -2.36 -3.73
C GLN A 167 -2.79 -3.76 -3.86
N SER A 168 -1.47 -3.88 -3.76
CA SER A 168 -0.78 -5.17 -3.83
C SER A 168 -1.17 -6.08 -2.66
N GLN A 169 -1.21 -5.55 -1.43
CA GLN A 169 -1.68 -6.31 -0.26
C GLN A 169 -3.13 -6.80 -0.44
N PHE A 170 -4.03 -5.91 -0.87
CA PHE A 170 -5.44 -6.24 -1.09
C PHE A 170 -5.62 -7.28 -2.20
N ASN A 171 -4.84 -7.18 -3.28
CA ASN A 171 -4.94 -8.10 -4.41
C ASN A 171 -4.65 -9.55 -4.02
N SER A 172 -3.72 -9.76 -3.08
CA SER A 172 -3.35 -11.09 -2.58
C SER A 172 -4.14 -11.54 -1.36
N LEU A 173 -4.90 -10.65 -0.71
CA LEU A 173 -5.62 -10.99 0.52
C LEU A 173 -6.76 -11.96 0.21
N GLU A 174 -6.75 -13.13 0.86
CA GLU A 174 -7.87 -14.07 0.81
C GLU A 174 -9.04 -13.54 1.63
N LEU A 175 -10.21 -13.52 1.01
CA LEU A 175 -11.50 -13.18 1.62
C LEU A 175 -12.34 -14.44 1.84
N GLU A 176 -13.49 -14.29 2.50
CA GLU A 176 -14.44 -15.37 2.73
C GLU A 176 -14.79 -16.11 1.43
N GLY A 177 -14.81 -17.45 1.49
CA GLY A 177 -15.08 -18.29 0.32
C GLY A 177 -13.87 -18.55 -0.58
N GLY A 178 -12.65 -18.25 -0.13
CA GLY A 178 -11.41 -18.65 -0.81
C GLY A 178 -11.13 -17.87 -2.09
N VAL A 179 -11.65 -16.64 -2.20
CA VAL A 179 -11.38 -15.73 -3.31
C VAL A 179 -10.51 -14.58 -2.83
N THR A 180 -9.61 -14.11 -3.68
CA THR A 180 -8.80 -12.93 -3.38
C THR A 180 -9.63 -11.64 -3.40
N GLY A 181 -9.13 -10.59 -2.74
CA GLY A 181 -9.73 -9.26 -2.78
C GLY A 181 -9.93 -8.74 -4.22
N LEU A 182 -8.93 -8.92 -5.09
CA LEU A 182 -9.04 -8.52 -6.49
C LEU A 182 -10.11 -9.31 -7.25
N GLN A 183 -10.22 -10.62 -7.03
CA GLN A 183 -11.26 -11.44 -7.64
C GLN A 183 -12.65 -11.00 -7.18
N ARG A 184 -12.84 -10.76 -5.88
CA ARG A 184 -14.10 -10.26 -5.33
C ARG A 184 -14.47 -8.91 -5.92
N LEU A 185 -13.53 -7.98 -5.99
CA LEU A 185 -13.78 -6.64 -6.51
C LEU A 185 -14.11 -6.65 -8.00
N ASN A 186 -13.43 -7.47 -8.80
CA ASN A 186 -13.78 -7.68 -10.21
C ASN A 186 -15.18 -8.29 -10.39
N TYR A 187 -15.55 -9.26 -9.56
CA TYR A 187 -16.90 -9.83 -9.57
C TYR A 187 -17.95 -8.76 -9.30
N LEU A 188 -17.78 -7.95 -8.24
CA LEU A 188 -18.73 -6.89 -7.88
C LEU A 188 -18.84 -5.82 -8.97
N ARG A 189 -17.71 -5.40 -9.54
CA ARG A 189 -17.70 -4.44 -10.65
C ARG A 189 -18.53 -4.94 -11.84
N ASN A 190 -18.32 -6.20 -12.24
CA ASN A 190 -19.03 -6.80 -13.36
C ASN A 190 -20.52 -7.03 -13.02
N PHE A 191 -20.83 -7.50 -11.81
CA PHE A 191 -22.19 -7.78 -11.38
C PHE A 191 -23.08 -6.53 -11.35
N TYR A 192 -22.54 -5.38 -10.91
CA TYR A 192 -23.24 -4.10 -10.85
C TYR A 192 -23.00 -3.20 -12.06
N ASN A 193 -22.35 -3.67 -13.13
CA ASN A 193 -22.03 -2.89 -14.34
C ASN A 193 -21.29 -1.57 -14.04
N ILE A 194 -20.37 -1.57 -13.08
CA ILE A 194 -19.59 -0.38 -12.71
C ILE A 194 -18.54 -0.11 -13.81
N PRO A 195 -18.57 1.05 -14.50
CA PRO A 195 -17.70 1.32 -15.64
C PRO A 195 -16.27 1.71 -15.22
N THR A 196 -16.06 2.10 -13.96
CA THR A 196 -14.77 2.56 -13.46
C THR A 196 -13.74 1.42 -13.49
N PRO A 197 -12.62 1.55 -14.23
CA PRO A 197 -11.60 0.52 -14.28
C PRO A 197 -10.87 0.39 -12.94
N LEU A 198 -10.35 -0.81 -12.65
CA LEU A 198 -9.45 -1.03 -11.52
C LEU A 198 -8.03 -0.68 -11.91
N ARG A 199 -7.36 0.09 -11.06
CA ARG A 199 -5.93 0.39 -11.20
C ARG A 199 -5.14 -0.80 -10.67
N ALA A 200 -4.79 -1.73 -11.55
CA ALA A 200 -3.82 -2.75 -11.20
C ALA A 200 -2.42 -2.10 -11.21
N PRO A 201 -1.62 -2.26 -10.16
CA PRO A 201 -0.24 -1.82 -10.19
C PRO A 201 0.51 -2.54 -11.32
N ASP A 202 1.34 -1.81 -12.08
CA ASP A 202 2.15 -2.40 -13.14
C ASP A 202 3.31 -3.18 -12.50
N LEU A 203 3.10 -4.49 -12.35
CA LEU A 203 4.09 -5.43 -11.80
C LEU A 203 5.16 -5.84 -12.84
N SER A 204 5.17 -5.27 -14.05
CA SER A 204 6.06 -5.74 -15.12
C SER A 204 7.53 -5.33 -14.93
N ASN A 205 7.81 -4.29 -14.13
CA ASN A 205 9.19 -3.83 -13.87
C ASN A 205 9.88 -4.52 -12.67
N SER A 206 9.21 -5.44 -11.96
CA SER A 206 9.82 -6.24 -10.88
C SER A 206 10.38 -7.59 -11.36
N ARG A 207 10.58 -7.77 -12.68
CA ARG A 207 11.17 -8.98 -13.26
C ARG A 207 12.45 -8.67 -14.05
N ARG A 208 13.59 -8.75 -13.36
CA ARG A 208 14.84 -9.22 -13.94
C ARG A 208 15.77 -9.66 -12.81
N ASP A 209 15.69 -10.94 -12.47
CA ASP A 209 16.86 -11.80 -12.23
C ASP A 209 16.40 -13.27 -12.19
N ASP A 210 16.94 -14.05 -13.12
CA ASP A 210 16.51 -15.38 -13.54
C ASP A 210 16.76 -16.51 -12.50
N ASN A 211 16.86 -16.22 -11.22
CA ASN A 211 17.03 -17.24 -10.17
C ASN A 211 16.43 -16.89 -8.79
N ALA A 212 15.77 -15.75 -8.66
CA ALA A 212 14.95 -15.46 -7.48
C ALA A 212 13.53 -15.93 -7.79
N GLN A 213 13.12 -17.03 -7.16
CA GLN A 213 11.71 -17.39 -7.06
C GLN A 213 10.90 -16.13 -6.78
N ALA A 214 9.91 -15.83 -7.63
CA ALA A 214 8.88 -14.85 -7.31
C ALA A 214 8.05 -15.40 -6.14
N VAL A 215 8.63 -15.37 -4.94
CA VAL A 215 7.96 -15.68 -3.68
C VAL A 215 7.32 -14.39 -3.20
N PHE A 216 6.33 -13.94 -3.96
CA PHE A 216 5.11 -13.53 -3.27
C PHE A 216 4.65 -14.75 -2.48
N ALA A 217 4.04 -14.59 -1.30
CA ALA A 217 3.37 -15.70 -0.63
C ALA A 217 2.18 -16.18 -1.51
N LEU A 218 2.52 -16.87 -2.58
CA LEU A 218 1.71 -17.75 -3.39
C LEU A 218 1.51 -18.97 -2.50
N THR A 219 0.57 -18.86 -1.56
CA THR A 219 -0.15 -20.05 -1.13
C THR A 219 -0.95 -20.50 -2.35
N ILE A 220 -0.30 -21.23 -3.26
CA ILE A 220 -0.99 -22.05 -4.25
C ILE A 220 -1.60 -23.21 -3.46
N GLY A 221 -2.71 -22.91 -2.78
CA GLY A 221 -3.67 -23.90 -2.34
C GLY A 221 -4.54 -24.23 -3.54
N GLY A 222 -4.09 -25.20 -4.34
CA GLY A 222 -4.85 -25.69 -5.48
C GLY A 222 -6.19 -26.32 -5.10
N ALA A 223 -7.08 -26.30 -6.09
CA ALA A 223 -8.36 -27.02 -6.24
C ALA A 223 -9.63 -26.32 -5.71
N GLY A 224 -10.41 -25.76 -6.65
CA GLY A 224 -11.77 -25.29 -6.42
C GLY A 224 -12.46 -24.63 -7.62
N LEU A 225 -12.27 -25.13 -8.83
CA LEU A 225 -13.19 -24.83 -9.94
C LEU A 225 -14.47 -25.66 -9.77
N LEU A 226 -15.63 -25.03 -10.03
CA LEU A 226 -17.03 -25.53 -9.97
C LEU A 226 -17.67 -25.29 -8.58
N LEU A 227 -18.63 -24.38 -8.40
CA LEU A 227 -19.93 -24.33 -9.08
C LEU A 227 -20.44 -22.88 -9.25
N LEU A 228 -20.48 -22.42 -10.50
CA LEU A 228 -21.47 -21.42 -10.94
C LEU A 228 -22.70 -22.20 -11.43
N GLY A 229 -23.82 -22.11 -10.69
CA GLY A 229 -25.11 -22.61 -11.18
C GLY A 229 -26.03 -23.14 -10.08
N GLY A 230 -27.04 -22.35 -9.74
CA GLY A 230 -28.28 -22.87 -9.15
C GLY A 230 -28.52 -22.52 -7.68
N TYR A 231 -28.98 -21.30 -7.41
CA TYR A 231 -30.01 -21.08 -6.40
C TYR A 231 -31.10 -20.18 -6.98
N SER A 232 -31.73 -20.69 -8.04
CA SER A 232 -33.10 -20.32 -8.37
C SER A 232 -34.03 -21.18 -7.51
N TYR A 233 -34.96 -20.51 -6.84
CA TYR A 233 -36.31 -21.01 -6.61
C TYR A 233 -36.50 -22.18 -5.63
N MET A 234 -36.79 -21.86 -4.37
CA MET A 234 -37.86 -22.54 -3.64
C MET A 234 -38.67 -21.52 -2.85
N ASN A 235 -39.62 -20.91 -3.56
CA ASN A 235 -40.82 -20.38 -2.95
C ASN A 235 -41.97 -21.26 -3.41
N LEU A 236 -42.19 -22.39 -2.73
CA LEU A 236 -43.41 -23.18 -2.88
C LEU A 236 -43.85 -23.70 -1.51
N LYS A 237 -44.76 -22.90 -0.92
CA LYS A 237 -45.97 -23.31 -0.19
C LYS A 237 -45.87 -24.57 0.69
N LYS A 238 -46.17 -24.37 1.97
CA LYS A 238 -47.27 -25.14 2.59
C LYS A 238 -48.34 -24.15 3.07
N LYS A 239 -49.46 -24.16 2.37
CA LYS A 239 -50.77 -23.82 2.90
C LYS A 239 -51.38 -25.11 3.44
N ASP A 240 -52.10 -24.91 4.53
CA ASP A 240 -53.04 -25.79 5.24
C ASP A 240 -52.43 -26.91 6.09
#